data_AF-A0A9Q1HC29-F1
#
_entry.id   AF-A0A9Q1HC29-F1
#
_cell.length_a   1.000
_cell.length_b   1.000
_cell.length_c   1.000
_cell.angle_alpha   90.00
_cell.angle_beta   90.00
_cell.angle_gamma   90.00
#
_symmetry.space_group_name_H-M   'P 1'
#
loop_
_entity.id
_entity.type
_entity.pdbx_description
1 polymer ?
#
loop_
_entity_poly.entity_id
_entity_poly.type
_entity_poly.pdbx_seq_one_letter_code
_entity_poly.pdbx_strand_id
1 'polypeptide(L)'
;MAFKIPQIGQKRKRTQYLSGGFEWREVDKLHYIANGSFGTVFSGIYKQENVVVKRLDQLNMDSEEVKCFQKEATILNSLEHENIVSFKAFCDNPFAIMLEYVYFSFEMFGEDKIVSSLSEFLTHTDKETDFIGFEMFASHITLDIAKGLQYLHKKDIVHRDLKPGNVLVSNKHYNGIFDAEEKQRVFFMKPVECKLTDFGESRSNLIQTQTMVRTTTTRLNRGTPIYMAPETRLGGKKEMTNKELMKADIWSLGMTIFNILNPDMKVPFSKELRTAGRDWNTALDDMLRNKQKPEMSVKYENLRLNDWKHVYKIYNQCTSFDASVRPFPADIIKELMETKCNLHMQVSEGSSRSCNPTNEEDVKVQLSVSQSSAISEYDEKICQGLIPGSWPRNDGTNACSFLCVCVAVKLMDSNILPAEWTIASLKKLVEQTILEAPYIFNQKRDIERMYDIAEAFAILDKCKILTSKLYDISEEMVSQYAFGSAAGKQQLEECVQRLQQADNIAAACYTSGEYILSLVCINGKVLITDTHPVPSAEGGNGNGLINIIPCSATSAKMVCQCIWERLESSGVHSTSVQSFVVITKR
;
A
#
# COMPACT_ATOMS: atom_id res chain seq x y z
N MET A 1 39.13 -58.13 -0.84
CA MET A 1 39.36 -56.98 0.05
C MET A 1 38.57 -55.80 -0.51
N ALA A 2 37.43 -55.49 0.08
CA ALA A 2 36.58 -54.39 -0.38
C ALA A 2 37.07 -53.06 0.22
N PHE A 3 37.41 -52.10 -0.64
CA PHE A 3 37.74 -50.74 -0.27
C PHE A 3 36.55 -50.07 0.42
N LYS A 4 36.70 -49.75 1.72
CA LYS A 4 35.75 -48.91 2.46
C LYS A 4 35.95 -47.46 2.05
N ILE A 5 34.94 -46.86 1.43
CA ILE A 5 34.83 -45.41 1.24
C ILE A 5 34.66 -44.78 2.64
N PRO A 6 35.47 -43.77 3.03
CA PRO A 6 35.29 -43.11 4.31
C PRO A 6 33.93 -42.40 4.33
N GLN A 7 33.10 -42.68 5.34
CA GLN A 7 31.96 -41.83 5.65
C GLN A 7 32.50 -40.46 6.05
N ILE A 8 32.49 -39.51 5.12
CA ILE A 8 32.63 -38.08 5.42
C ILE A 8 31.32 -37.67 6.10
N GLY A 9 31.24 -37.93 7.40
CA GLY A 9 30.29 -37.26 8.27
C GLY A 9 30.68 -35.79 8.37
N GLN A 10 30.27 -34.96 7.39
CA GLN A 10 30.17 -33.53 7.63
C GLN A 10 29.04 -33.31 8.64
N LYS A 11 29.36 -33.40 9.93
CA LYS A 11 28.59 -32.67 10.94
C LYS A 11 28.68 -31.20 10.54
N ARG A 12 27.67 -30.66 9.86
CA ARG A 12 27.49 -29.22 9.71
C ARG A 12 27.58 -28.66 11.13
N LYS A 13 28.62 -27.86 11.41
CA LYS A 13 28.76 -27.20 12.70
C LYS A 13 27.47 -26.40 12.90
N ARG A 14 26.66 -26.78 13.89
CA ARG A 14 25.54 -25.96 14.38
C ARG A 14 26.05 -24.54 14.50
N THR A 15 25.28 -23.57 14.02
CA THR A 15 25.58 -22.14 14.04
C THR A 15 25.69 -21.70 15.52
N GLN A 16 26.85 -21.93 16.13
CA GLN A 16 27.09 -22.04 17.58
C GLN A 16 26.95 -20.71 18.35
N TYR A 17 26.53 -19.64 17.66
CA TYR A 17 26.57 -18.25 18.12
C TYR A 17 25.20 -17.54 18.12
N LEU A 18 24.13 -18.19 17.66
CA LEU A 18 22.78 -17.63 17.71
C LEU A 18 22.03 -18.19 18.92
N SER A 19 21.33 -17.33 19.66
CA SER A 19 20.48 -17.77 20.76
C SER A 19 19.20 -18.41 20.21
N GLY A 20 18.69 -19.48 20.83
CA GLY A 20 17.45 -20.14 20.42
C GLY A 20 17.52 -20.83 19.05
N GLY A 21 17.69 -22.14 19.04
CA GLY A 21 17.44 -22.96 17.84
C GLY A 21 16.00 -23.46 17.82
N PHE A 22 15.35 -23.47 16.66
CA PHE A 22 14.07 -24.17 16.47
C PHE A 22 14.13 -25.08 15.24
N GLU A 23 13.34 -26.15 15.25
CA GLU A 23 13.12 -26.97 14.07
C GLU A 23 11.87 -26.47 13.34
N TRP A 24 11.90 -26.40 12.00
CA TRP A 24 10.79 -25.85 11.22
C TRP A 24 9.44 -26.51 11.51
N ARG A 25 9.45 -27.81 11.81
CA ARG A 25 8.25 -28.58 12.18
C ARG A 25 7.63 -28.21 13.53
N GLU A 26 8.33 -27.43 14.35
CA GLU A 26 7.84 -26.94 15.65
C GLU A 26 6.95 -25.70 15.53
N VAL A 27 6.83 -25.13 14.33
CA VAL A 27 5.95 -23.98 14.07
C VAL A 27 4.62 -24.48 13.53
N ASP A 28 3.58 -24.35 14.35
CA ASP A 28 2.22 -24.73 14.01
C ASP A 28 1.49 -23.59 13.27
N LYS A 29 0.43 -23.94 12.53
CA LYS A 29 -0.47 -22.98 11.84
C LYS A 29 0.27 -21.92 11.02
N LEU A 30 1.22 -22.36 10.20
CA LEU A 30 1.94 -21.47 9.30
C LEU A 30 0.97 -20.87 8.26
N HIS A 31 0.87 -19.54 8.25
CA HIS A 31 0.12 -18.77 7.26
C HIS A 31 1.10 -17.88 6.50
N TYR A 32 1.04 -17.92 5.17
CA TYR A 32 1.82 -17.04 4.31
C TYR A 32 1.39 -15.58 4.52
N ILE A 33 2.36 -14.69 4.71
CA ILE A 33 2.13 -13.24 4.82
C ILE A 33 2.55 -12.57 3.51
N ALA A 34 3.82 -12.73 3.14
CA ALA A 34 4.42 -11.99 2.02
C ALA A 34 5.64 -12.71 1.47
N ASN A 35 6.08 -12.29 0.28
CA ASN A 35 7.35 -12.68 -0.30
C ASN A 35 8.20 -11.42 -0.49
N GLY A 36 9.39 -11.39 0.12
CA GLY A 36 10.34 -10.29 0.03
C GLY A 36 11.54 -10.63 -0.84
N SER A 37 12.46 -9.67 -1.00
CA SER A 37 13.69 -9.84 -1.79
C SER A 37 14.59 -10.99 -1.30
N PHE A 38 14.53 -11.32 0.00
CA PHE A 38 15.38 -12.33 0.63
C PHE A 38 14.61 -13.59 1.07
N GLY A 39 13.36 -13.75 0.64
CA GLY A 39 12.57 -14.95 0.89
C GLY A 39 11.16 -14.69 1.42
N THR A 40 10.48 -15.79 1.77
CA THR A 40 9.08 -15.82 2.13
C THR A 40 8.85 -15.64 3.63
N VAL A 41 7.87 -14.82 4.01
CA VAL A 41 7.49 -14.52 5.40
C VAL A 41 6.18 -15.19 5.76
N PHE A 42 6.14 -15.83 6.93
CA PHE A 42 4.98 -16.53 7.46
C PHE A 42 4.64 -16.02 8.88
N SER A 43 3.37 -16.02 9.26
CA SER A 43 2.98 -16.07 10.68
C SER A 43 2.79 -17.52 11.11
N GLY A 44 2.99 -17.81 12.39
CA GLY A 44 2.69 -19.12 12.96
C GLY A 44 2.62 -19.08 14.48
N ILE A 45 2.46 -20.25 15.08
CA ILE A 45 2.46 -20.45 16.53
C ILE A 45 3.69 -21.27 16.90
N TYR A 46 4.51 -20.74 17.80
CA TYR A 46 5.66 -21.44 18.38
C TYR A 46 5.59 -21.36 19.90
N LYS A 47 5.58 -22.52 20.57
CA LYS A 47 5.46 -22.61 22.04
C LYS A 47 4.29 -21.78 22.61
N GLN A 48 3.12 -21.88 21.98
CA GLN A 48 1.89 -21.16 22.32
C GLN A 48 1.94 -19.64 22.09
N GLU A 49 2.99 -19.12 21.46
CA GLU A 49 3.09 -17.70 21.11
C GLU A 49 2.97 -17.48 19.60
N ASN A 50 2.29 -16.40 19.21
CA ASN A 50 2.29 -15.95 17.83
C ASN A 50 3.69 -15.42 17.45
N VAL A 51 4.19 -15.88 16.31
CA VAL A 51 5.52 -15.53 15.78
C VAL A 51 5.48 -15.20 14.30
N VAL A 52 6.47 -14.45 13.83
CA VAL A 52 6.77 -14.29 12.40
C VAL A 52 8.01 -15.11 12.06
N VAL A 53 7.99 -15.81 10.94
CA VAL A 53 9.12 -16.60 10.45
C VAL A 53 9.46 -16.18 9.03
N LYS A 54 10.63 -15.55 8.84
CA LYS A 54 11.19 -15.22 7.52
C LYS A 54 12.05 -16.41 7.09
N ARG A 55 11.70 -17.06 5.98
CA ARG A 55 12.38 -18.23 5.43
C ARG A 55 13.06 -17.88 4.12
N LEU A 56 14.35 -18.18 4.01
CA LEU A 56 15.08 -18.08 2.75
C LEU A 56 14.57 -19.15 1.77
N ASP A 57 14.23 -18.76 0.54
CA ASP A 57 13.70 -19.70 -0.44
C ASP A 57 14.77 -20.59 -1.04
N GLN A 58 14.46 -21.89 -1.21
CA GLN A 58 15.43 -22.92 -1.61
C GLN A 58 16.00 -22.74 -3.04
N LEU A 59 15.34 -21.94 -3.87
CA LEU A 59 15.82 -21.58 -5.21
C LEU A 59 16.99 -20.57 -5.15
N ASN A 60 17.14 -19.88 -4.02
CA ASN A 60 18.09 -18.79 -3.75
C ASN A 60 19.16 -19.26 -2.74
N MET A 61 19.79 -20.39 -3.05
CA MET A 61 20.84 -21.03 -2.25
C MET A 61 22.25 -20.66 -2.75
N ASP A 62 22.44 -19.43 -3.27
CA ASP A 62 23.80 -18.94 -3.47
C ASP A 62 24.49 -18.77 -2.11
N SER A 63 25.77 -19.12 -2.06
CA SER A 63 26.63 -19.01 -0.88
C SER A 63 26.66 -17.58 -0.31
N GLU A 64 26.43 -16.55 -1.13
CA GLU A 64 26.40 -15.15 -0.70
C GLU A 64 25.08 -14.74 -0.05
N GLU A 65 23.93 -15.24 -0.54
CA GLU A 65 22.61 -14.93 0.03
C GLU A 65 22.44 -15.59 1.40
N VAL A 66 22.89 -16.84 1.53
CA VAL A 66 22.95 -17.54 2.82
C VAL A 66 23.82 -16.77 3.82
N LYS A 67 24.97 -16.24 3.40
CA LYS A 67 25.83 -15.41 4.26
C LYS A 67 25.14 -14.11 4.68
N CYS A 68 24.43 -13.44 3.76
CA CYS A 68 23.67 -12.22 4.07
C CYS A 68 22.55 -12.53 5.08
N PHE A 69 21.84 -13.63 4.90
CA PHE A 69 20.78 -14.09 5.80
C PHE A 69 21.31 -14.46 7.20
N GLN A 70 22.42 -15.18 7.27
CA GLN A 70 23.09 -15.48 8.56
C GLN A 70 23.62 -14.22 9.25
N LYS A 71 24.12 -13.25 8.47
CA LYS A 71 24.52 -11.94 8.98
C LYS A 71 23.32 -11.18 9.54
N GLU A 72 22.19 -11.16 8.85
CA GLU A 72 20.94 -10.57 9.33
C GLU A 72 20.54 -11.18 10.68
N ALA A 73 20.52 -12.52 10.77
CA ALA A 73 20.25 -13.24 12.02
C ALA A 73 21.23 -12.88 13.14
N THR A 74 22.52 -12.75 12.82
CA THR A 74 23.58 -12.40 13.77
C THR A 74 23.44 -10.98 14.29
N ILE A 75 23.11 -10.02 13.41
CA ILE A 75 22.82 -8.64 13.79
C ILE A 75 21.61 -8.65 14.73
N LEU A 76 20.48 -9.20 14.28
CA LEU A 76 19.23 -9.25 15.03
C LEU A 76 19.40 -9.88 16.43
N ASN A 77 20.11 -11.00 16.54
CA ASN A 77 20.40 -11.67 17.81
C ASN A 77 21.24 -10.83 18.79
N SER A 78 21.94 -9.79 18.30
CA SER A 78 22.75 -8.88 19.14
C SER A 78 22.03 -7.60 19.58
N LEU A 79 20.76 -7.44 19.16
CA LEU A 79 19.94 -6.26 19.40
C LEU A 79 18.86 -6.58 20.43
N GLU A 80 18.70 -5.67 21.39
CA GLU A 80 17.66 -5.71 22.41
C GLU A 80 17.24 -4.28 22.74
N HIS A 81 16.09 -3.85 22.22
CA HIS A 81 15.58 -2.49 22.36
C HIS A 81 14.07 -2.43 22.09
N GLU A 82 13.32 -1.56 22.77
CA GLU A 82 11.86 -1.45 22.61
C GLU A 82 11.43 -1.17 21.16
N ASN A 83 12.19 -0.34 20.44
CA ASN A 83 11.94 0.06 19.04
C ASN A 83 12.71 -0.75 17.99
N ILE A 84 13.13 -1.97 18.31
CA ILE A 84 13.70 -2.93 17.37
C ILE A 84 12.92 -4.24 17.50
N VAL A 85 12.64 -4.91 16.38
CA VAL A 85 11.96 -6.21 16.41
C VAL A 85 12.80 -7.24 17.16
N SER A 86 12.15 -7.96 18.08
CA SER A 86 12.82 -8.96 18.91
C SER A 86 13.10 -10.24 18.12
N PHE A 87 14.37 -10.61 18.07
CA PHE A 87 14.81 -11.92 17.57
C PHE A 87 14.44 -13.02 18.57
N LYS A 88 13.80 -14.09 18.10
CA LYS A 88 13.38 -15.21 18.95
C LYS A 88 14.23 -16.46 18.76
N ALA A 89 14.45 -16.86 17.50
CA ALA A 89 15.16 -18.09 17.21
C ALA A 89 15.64 -18.15 15.75
N PHE A 90 16.55 -19.08 15.46
CA PHE A 90 17.03 -19.40 14.12
C PHE A 90 16.82 -20.88 13.79
N CYS A 91 16.52 -21.16 12.52
CA CYS A 91 16.51 -22.51 11.95
C CYS A 91 17.58 -22.62 10.87
N ASP A 92 18.39 -23.68 10.93
CA ASP A 92 19.42 -23.97 9.92
C ASP A 92 18.86 -24.75 8.71
N ASN A 93 17.68 -25.35 8.82
CA ASN A 93 17.08 -26.16 7.75
C ASN A 93 15.54 -26.25 7.83
N PRO A 94 14.81 -25.57 6.92
CA PRO A 94 15.29 -24.53 6.03
C PRO A 94 15.88 -23.34 6.81
N PHE A 95 16.72 -22.52 6.15
CA PHE A 95 17.20 -21.29 6.76
C PHE A 95 16.03 -20.37 7.07
N ALA A 96 15.80 -20.10 8.34
CA ALA A 96 14.70 -19.25 8.79
C ALA A 96 15.05 -18.45 10.04
N ILE A 97 14.59 -17.19 10.08
CA ILE A 97 14.69 -16.30 11.24
C ILE A 97 13.29 -16.18 11.84
N MET A 98 13.16 -16.45 13.13
CA MET A 98 11.94 -16.25 13.90
C MET A 98 12.03 -14.94 14.67
N LEU A 99 10.98 -14.13 14.52
CA LEU A 99 10.81 -12.82 15.15
C LEU A 99 9.52 -12.81 15.98
N GLU A 100 9.42 -11.82 16.87
CA GLU A 100 8.14 -11.50 17.51
C GLU A 100 7.06 -11.13 16.48
N TYR A 101 5.81 -11.51 16.76
CA TYR A 101 4.66 -11.07 15.96
C TYR A 101 4.26 -9.66 16.38
N VAL A 102 4.34 -8.69 15.47
CA VAL A 102 4.02 -7.27 15.72
C VAL A 102 2.85 -6.87 14.83
N TYR A 103 1.81 -6.27 15.41
CA TYR A 103 0.64 -5.83 14.67
C TYR A 103 -0.06 -4.68 15.37
N PHE A 104 -0.76 -3.87 14.58
CA PHE A 104 -1.69 -2.84 15.02
C PHE A 104 -3.13 -3.25 14.66
N SER A 105 -4.02 -3.28 15.65
CA SER A 105 -5.46 -3.54 15.47
C SER A 105 -6.26 -2.25 15.49
N PHE A 106 -7.16 -2.07 14.53
CA PHE A 106 -8.07 -0.94 14.47
C PHE A 106 -9.39 -1.17 15.22
N GLU A 107 -9.50 -2.25 15.99
CA GLU A 107 -10.72 -2.61 16.75
C GLU A 107 -11.19 -1.48 17.68
N MET A 108 -10.26 -0.74 18.29
CA MET A 108 -10.57 0.42 19.15
C MET A 108 -11.25 1.58 18.38
N PHE A 109 -11.07 1.62 17.06
CA PHE A 109 -11.69 2.59 16.16
C PHE A 109 -12.94 2.03 15.47
N GLY A 110 -13.42 0.85 15.88
CA GLY A 110 -14.62 0.22 15.35
C GLY A 110 -14.39 -0.63 14.09
N GLU A 111 -13.14 -0.92 13.75
CA GLU A 111 -12.79 -1.67 12.54
C GLU A 111 -12.12 -3.01 12.85
N ASP A 112 -12.59 -4.09 12.23
CA ASP A 112 -11.92 -5.40 12.26
C ASP A 112 -10.77 -5.46 11.23
N LYS A 113 -9.79 -4.57 11.41
CA LYS A 113 -8.62 -4.47 10.55
C LYS A 113 -7.34 -4.58 11.36
N ILE A 114 -6.43 -5.43 10.88
CA ILE A 114 -5.08 -5.59 11.41
C ILE A 114 -4.08 -5.24 10.31
N VAL A 115 -3.05 -4.49 10.68
CA VAL A 115 -1.89 -4.16 9.84
C VAL A 115 -0.60 -4.42 10.62
N SER A 116 0.52 -4.59 9.91
CA SER A 116 1.80 -4.90 10.57
C SER A 116 2.89 -3.87 10.30
N SER A 117 2.89 -3.22 9.13
CA SER A 117 3.90 -2.22 8.74
C SER A 117 3.34 -0.80 8.78
N LEU A 118 4.23 0.19 8.91
CA LEU A 118 3.88 1.60 8.80
C LEU A 118 3.35 1.95 7.41
N SER A 119 3.80 1.26 6.35
CA SER A 119 3.25 1.43 5.00
C SER A 119 1.75 1.08 4.93
N GLU A 120 1.38 -0.08 5.49
CA GLU A 120 -0.02 -0.51 5.58
C GLU A 120 -0.84 0.40 6.49
N PHE A 121 -0.26 0.79 7.64
CA PHE A 121 -0.88 1.71 8.58
C PHE A 121 -1.23 3.03 7.89
N LEU A 122 -0.25 3.70 7.26
CA LEU A 122 -0.46 4.98 6.57
C LEU A 122 -1.49 4.86 5.44
N THR A 123 -1.41 3.79 4.63
CA THR A 123 -2.37 3.51 3.56
C THR A 123 -3.79 3.37 4.09
N HIS A 124 -3.95 2.78 5.28
CA HIS A 124 -5.25 2.60 5.88
C HIS A 124 -5.77 3.88 6.52
N THR A 125 -4.93 4.60 7.27
CA THR A 125 -5.30 5.85 7.94
C THR A 125 -5.56 7.00 6.97
N ASP A 126 -5.00 6.95 5.75
CA ASP A 126 -5.33 7.95 4.71
C ASP A 126 -6.83 7.94 4.35
N LYS A 127 -7.49 6.78 4.47
CA LYS A 127 -8.91 6.58 4.15
C LYS A 127 -9.84 7.18 5.22
N GLU A 128 -9.34 7.34 6.44
CA GLU A 128 -10.11 7.74 7.62
C GLU A 128 -9.36 8.85 8.36
N THR A 129 -9.38 10.07 7.83
CA THR A 129 -8.77 11.23 8.51
C THR A 129 -9.55 11.68 9.77
N ASP A 130 -10.60 10.97 10.15
CA ASP A 130 -11.60 11.42 11.14
C ASP A 130 -11.62 10.61 12.44
N PHE A 131 -10.66 9.72 12.69
CA PHE A 131 -10.56 9.06 14.00
C PHE A 131 -9.74 9.88 15.00
N ILE A 132 -10.23 9.95 16.23
CA ILE A 132 -9.67 10.77 17.32
C ILE A 132 -8.20 10.39 17.57
N GLY A 133 -7.34 11.40 17.62
CA GLY A 133 -5.92 11.25 17.96
C GLY A 133 -5.02 10.91 16.78
N PHE A 134 -5.54 10.90 15.54
CA PHE A 134 -4.74 10.70 14.33
C PHE A 134 -3.53 11.66 14.27
N GLU A 135 -3.73 12.91 14.69
CA GLU A 135 -2.70 13.94 14.75
C GLU A 135 -1.52 13.57 15.67
N MET A 136 -1.73 12.69 16.66
CA MET A 136 -0.71 12.29 17.62
C MET A 136 0.29 11.27 17.05
N PHE A 137 -0.13 10.45 16.08
CA PHE A 137 0.67 9.34 15.57
C PHE A 137 1.98 9.81 14.95
N ALA A 138 1.98 10.88 14.15
CA ALA A 138 3.17 11.35 13.45
C ALA A 138 4.37 11.59 14.37
N SER A 139 4.13 12.24 15.52
CA SER A 139 5.16 12.54 16.51
C SER A 139 5.65 11.27 17.22
N HIS A 140 4.74 10.35 17.55
CA HIS A 140 5.08 9.09 18.22
C HIS A 140 5.86 8.12 17.32
N ILE A 141 5.41 7.96 16.08
CA ILE A 141 6.08 7.14 15.08
C ILE A 141 7.50 7.67 14.85
N THR A 142 7.64 8.99 14.63
CA THR A 142 8.95 9.61 14.40
C THR A 142 9.88 9.44 15.60
N LEU A 143 9.35 9.59 16.81
CA LEU A 143 10.11 9.41 18.05
C LEU A 143 10.65 7.98 18.20
N ASP A 144 9.79 6.99 18.00
CA ASP A 144 10.14 5.58 18.14
C ASP A 144 11.16 5.13 17.09
N ILE A 145 11.01 5.58 15.83
CA ILE A 145 12.01 5.34 14.78
C ILE A 145 13.36 5.98 15.17
N ALA A 146 13.35 7.22 15.66
CA ALA A 146 14.57 7.92 16.07
C ALA A 146 15.27 7.23 17.26
N LYS A 147 14.52 6.71 18.24
CA LYS A 147 15.07 5.89 19.33
C LYS A 147 15.71 4.60 18.82
N GLY A 148 15.04 3.88 17.91
CA GLY A 148 15.60 2.69 17.26
C GLY A 148 16.92 2.99 16.53
N LEU A 149 16.95 4.05 15.72
CA LEU A 149 18.17 4.49 15.04
C LEU A 149 19.27 4.92 16.01
N GLN A 150 18.93 5.64 17.09
CA GLN A 150 19.90 6.03 18.11
C GLN A 150 20.61 4.80 18.69
N TYR A 151 19.84 3.77 19.03
CA TYR A 151 20.37 2.52 19.56
C TYR A 151 21.30 1.82 18.56
N LEU A 152 20.87 1.68 17.30
CA LEU A 152 21.68 1.09 16.24
C LEU A 152 22.99 1.84 16.03
N HIS A 153 22.92 3.17 15.89
CA HIS A 153 24.09 4.02 15.64
C HIS A 153 25.07 4.00 16.82
N LYS A 154 24.60 3.92 18.07
CA LYS A 154 25.45 3.72 19.27
C LYS A 154 26.19 2.38 19.27
N LYS A 155 25.61 1.35 18.65
CA LYS A 155 26.23 0.04 18.42
C LYS A 155 27.04 -0.04 17.12
N ASP A 156 27.24 1.09 16.44
CA ASP A 156 27.98 1.18 15.18
C ASP A 156 27.34 0.34 14.05
N ILE A 157 26.01 0.23 14.09
CA ILE A 157 25.17 -0.45 13.11
C ILE A 157 24.38 0.60 12.31
N VAL A 158 24.45 0.53 10.99
CA VAL A 158 23.69 1.37 10.05
C VAL A 158 22.60 0.53 9.41
N HIS A 159 21.38 1.04 9.36
CA HIS A 159 20.21 0.31 8.86
C HIS A 159 20.24 0.11 7.34
N ARG A 160 20.47 1.18 6.58
CA ARG A 160 20.60 1.27 5.10
C ARG A 160 19.37 0.99 4.25
N ASP A 161 18.30 0.41 4.78
CA ASP A 161 17.01 0.30 4.06
C ASP A 161 15.82 0.77 4.93
N LEU A 162 15.95 1.95 5.54
CA LEU A 162 14.86 2.53 6.32
C LEU A 162 13.78 3.11 5.39
N LYS A 163 12.56 2.61 5.54
CA LYS A 163 11.35 2.99 4.80
C LYS A 163 10.10 2.58 5.60
N PRO A 164 8.89 3.08 5.30
CA PRO A 164 7.66 2.67 5.99
C PRO A 164 7.43 1.15 6.03
N GLY A 165 7.79 0.42 4.97
CA GLY A 165 7.67 -1.05 4.93
C GLY A 165 8.55 -1.80 5.95
N ASN A 166 9.63 -1.17 6.42
CA ASN A 166 10.59 -1.75 7.38
C ASN A 166 10.42 -1.16 8.80
N VAL A 167 9.30 -0.48 9.05
CA VAL A 167 8.88 -0.04 10.39
C VAL A 167 7.61 -0.80 10.74
N LEU A 168 7.67 -1.67 11.74
CA LEU A 168 6.51 -2.39 12.25
C LEU A 168 5.73 -1.49 13.22
N VAL A 169 4.40 -1.62 13.23
CA VAL A 169 3.49 -0.86 14.11
C VAL A 169 2.77 -1.79 15.10
N SER A 170 2.61 -1.32 16.33
CA SER A 170 1.96 -2.07 17.41
C SER A 170 1.09 -1.20 18.29
N ASN A 171 -0.02 -1.77 18.75
CA ASN A 171 -0.80 -1.27 19.86
C ASN A 171 -1.13 -2.33 20.92
N LYS A 172 -0.31 -3.39 20.97
CA LYS A 172 -0.49 -4.49 21.92
C LYS A 172 -0.46 -4.04 23.38
N HIS A 173 0.30 -3.00 23.69
CA HIS A 173 0.48 -2.47 25.04
C HIS A 173 -0.80 -1.89 25.64
N TYR A 174 -1.81 -1.53 24.83
CA TYR A 174 -3.13 -1.15 25.33
C TYR A 174 -4.29 -2.00 24.82
N ASN A 175 -4.12 -2.81 23.77
CA ASN A 175 -5.21 -3.68 23.29
C ASN A 175 -5.73 -4.66 24.34
N GLY A 176 -4.85 -5.16 25.23
CA GLY A 176 -5.22 -6.07 26.31
C GLY A 176 -5.86 -5.41 27.53
N ILE A 177 -6.02 -4.08 27.54
CA ILE A 177 -6.65 -3.34 28.63
C ILE A 177 -8.16 -3.37 28.43
N PHE A 178 -8.88 -3.95 29.40
CA PHE A 178 -10.35 -4.04 29.40
C PHE A 178 -11.03 -2.78 29.97
N ASP A 179 -10.33 -2.04 30.83
CA ASP A 179 -10.83 -0.79 31.39
C ASP A 179 -10.74 0.33 30.35
N ALA A 180 -11.88 0.91 29.99
CA ALA A 180 -11.97 1.86 28.88
C ALA A 180 -11.23 3.17 29.18
N GLU A 181 -11.27 3.66 30.41
CA GLU A 181 -10.60 4.89 30.83
C GLU A 181 -9.08 4.71 30.82
N GLU A 182 -8.58 3.60 31.36
CA GLU A 182 -7.16 3.26 31.35
C GLU A 182 -6.66 3.02 29.92
N LYS A 183 -7.46 2.35 29.07
CA LYS A 183 -7.13 2.15 27.65
C LYS A 183 -6.99 3.48 26.91
N GLN A 184 -7.93 4.40 27.13
CA GLN A 184 -7.86 5.76 26.58
C GLN A 184 -6.63 6.51 27.12
N ARG A 185 -6.36 6.45 28.42
CA ARG A 185 -5.20 7.10 29.03
C ARG A 185 -3.88 6.60 28.43
N VAL A 186 -3.72 5.29 28.27
CA VAL A 186 -2.53 4.69 27.66
C VAL A 186 -2.46 5.03 26.17
N PHE A 187 -3.59 5.06 25.45
CA PHE A 187 -3.66 5.51 24.06
C PHE A 187 -3.15 6.95 23.90
N PHE A 188 -3.66 7.91 24.68
CA PHE A 188 -3.18 9.31 24.60
C PHE A 188 -1.71 9.45 25.02
N MET A 189 -1.20 8.58 25.90
CA MET A 189 0.21 8.61 26.29
C MET A 189 1.13 7.94 25.26
N LYS A 190 0.66 6.91 24.56
CA LYS A 190 1.41 6.11 23.59
C LYS A 190 0.42 5.46 22.60
N PRO A 191 -0.02 6.19 21.56
CA PRO A 191 -1.04 5.68 20.62
C PRO A 191 -0.49 4.58 19.70
N VAL A 192 0.83 4.49 19.57
CA VAL A 192 1.51 3.48 18.75
C VAL A 192 2.89 3.18 19.30
N GLU A 193 3.33 1.95 19.07
CA GLU A 193 4.70 1.49 19.22
C GLU A 193 5.28 1.15 17.85
N CYS A 194 6.43 1.73 17.51
CA CYS A 194 7.13 1.40 16.27
C CYS A 194 8.42 0.61 16.53
N LYS A 195 8.68 -0.39 15.67
CA LYS A 195 9.86 -1.27 15.75
C LYS A 195 10.54 -1.40 14.40
N LEU A 196 11.85 -1.15 14.35
CA LEU A 196 12.65 -1.35 13.13
C LEU A 196 12.86 -2.84 12.85
N THR A 197 12.79 -3.22 11.57
CA THR A 197 12.99 -4.59 11.08
C THR A 197 13.78 -4.60 9.77
N ASP A 198 14.07 -5.80 9.26
CA ASP A 198 14.75 -6.07 7.98
C ASP A 198 16.19 -5.53 7.90
N PHE A 199 17.10 -6.25 8.58
CA PHE A 199 18.52 -5.90 8.66
C PHE A 199 19.37 -6.55 7.56
N GLY A 200 18.73 -7.07 6.50
CA GLY A 200 19.40 -7.75 5.38
C GLY A 200 20.45 -6.87 4.69
N GLU A 201 20.20 -5.55 4.64
CA GLU A 201 21.11 -4.56 4.05
C GLU A 201 21.98 -3.82 5.07
N SER A 202 21.79 -4.06 6.37
CA SER A 202 22.46 -3.32 7.42
C SER A 202 23.98 -3.53 7.43
N ARG A 203 24.72 -2.51 7.87
CA ARG A 203 26.19 -2.56 8.00
C ARG A 203 26.59 -2.54 9.46
N SER A 204 27.47 -3.46 9.87
CA SER A 204 28.02 -3.54 11.24
C SER A 204 29.53 -3.76 11.18
N ASN A 205 30.30 -2.90 11.84
CA ASN A 205 31.75 -3.02 11.88
C ASN A 205 32.24 -4.25 12.69
N LEU A 206 31.45 -4.71 13.67
CA LEU A 206 31.77 -5.89 14.49
C LEU A 206 31.74 -7.20 13.69
N ILE A 207 30.78 -7.32 12.77
CA ILE A 207 30.53 -8.57 12.01
C ILE A 207 31.29 -8.59 10.67
N GLN A 208 31.67 -7.42 10.13
CA GLN A 208 32.34 -7.29 8.82
C GLN A 208 33.82 -7.67 8.77
N THR A 209 34.45 -8.05 9.88
CA THR A 209 35.86 -8.49 9.92
C THR A 209 36.10 -9.87 9.28
N GLN A 210 35.04 -10.58 8.87
CA GLN A 210 35.11 -11.84 8.11
C GLN A 210 35.17 -11.56 6.60
N THR A 211 36.33 -11.86 5.97
CA THR A 211 36.83 -11.31 4.70
C THR A 211 35.92 -11.43 3.46
N MET A 212 34.89 -12.30 3.42
CA MET A 212 33.98 -12.44 2.26
C MET A 212 32.67 -11.63 2.37
N VAL A 213 32.14 -11.39 3.59
CA VAL A 213 30.94 -10.55 3.82
C VAL A 213 31.22 -9.07 3.50
N ARG A 214 32.51 -8.71 3.53
CA ARG A 214 33.01 -7.36 3.24
C ARG A 214 32.72 -6.91 1.80
N THR A 215 32.79 -7.80 0.81
CA THR A 215 32.69 -7.43 -0.63
C THR A 215 31.27 -7.16 -1.12
N THR A 216 30.26 -7.82 -0.55
CA THR A 216 28.85 -7.64 -0.93
C THR A 216 28.28 -6.38 -0.28
N THR A 217 28.62 -6.13 0.99
CA THR A 217 28.04 -5.04 1.79
C THR A 217 28.75 -3.69 1.64
N THR A 218 29.89 -3.62 0.94
CA THR A 218 30.55 -2.36 0.55
C THR A 218 29.92 -1.68 -0.68
N ARG A 219 29.04 -2.36 -1.43
CA ARG A 219 28.30 -1.72 -2.54
C ARG A 219 27.35 -0.65 -1.99
N LEU A 220 27.46 0.59 -2.47
CA LEU A 220 26.66 1.73 -2.03
C LEU A 220 25.21 1.69 -2.54
N ASN A 221 25.00 1.22 -3.78
CA ASN A 221 23.68 1.10 -4.41
C ASN A 221 22.91 -0.12 -3.86
N ARG A 222 22.50 -0.06 -2.59
CA ARG A 222 21.69 -1.09 -1.92
C ARG A 222 20.63 -0.48 -1.01
N GLY A 223 19.47 -1.13 -0.91
CA GLY A 223 18.27 -0.59 -0.29
C GLY A 223 17.28 -0.06 -1.34
N THR A 224 16.21 0.59 -0.88
CA THR A 224 15.12 1.05 -1.72
C THR A 224 15.47 2.42 -2.33
N PRO A 225 15.72 2.52 -3.65
CA PRO A 225 16.49 3.63 -4.20
C PRO A 225 15.88 5.03 -4.03
N ILE A 226 14.57 5.12 -3.81
CA ILE A 226 13.85 6.39 -3.59
C ILE A 226 14.02 6.96 -2.17
N TYR A 227 14.41 6.13 -1.21
CA TYR A 227 14.70 6.53 0.17
C TYR A 227 16.20 6.79 0.40
N MET A 228 17.05 6.58 -0.62
CA MET A 228 18.51 6.74 -0.51
C MET A 228 18.92 8.20 -0.47
N ALA A 229 19.93 8.49 0.36
CA ALA A 229 20.55 9.81 0.41
C ALA A 229 21.26 10.16 -0.92
N PRO A 230 21.28 11.45 -1.33
CA PRO A 230 21.90 11.88 -2.58
C PRO A 230 23.37 11.48 -2.68
N GLU A 231 24.12 11.58 -1.59
CA GLU A 231 25.53 11.22 -1.56
C GLU A 231 25.76 9.70 -1.69
N THR A 232 24.82 8.87 -1.24
CA THR A 232 24.89 7.41 -1.41
C THR A 232 24.51 7.01 -2.82
N ARG A 233 23.45 7.63 -3.37
CA ARG A 233 22.90 7.31 -4.70
C ARG A 233 23.73 7.87 -5.85
N LEU A 234 24.17 9.13 -5.74
CA LEU A 234 24.93 9.84 -6.77
C LEU A 234 26.46 9.73 -6.59
N GLY A 235 26.93 9.26 -5.43
CA GLY A 235 28.36 9.27 -5.05
C GLY A 235 29.28 8.29 -5.80
N GLY A 236 28.74 7.45 -6.68
CA GLY A 236 29.52 6.51 -7.48
C GLY A 236 30.18 5.40 -6.65
N LYS A 237 31.43 5.02 -6.98
CA LYS A 237 32.16 3.93 -6.30
C LYS A 237 32.97 4.37 -5.06
N LYS A 238 32.76 5.59 -4.55
CA LYS A 238 33.53 6.11 -3.42
C LYS A 238 33.13 5.40 -2.12
N GLU A 239 34.06 4.74 -1.43
CA GLU A 239 33.75 4.15 -0.12
C GLU A 239 33.34 5.23 0.89
N MET A 240 32.23 5.00 1.60
CA MET A 240 31.73 5.87 2.67
C MET A 240 32.07 5.28 4.05
N THR A 241 32.44 6.17 4.97
CA THR A 241 32.63 5.88 6.39
C THR A 241 31.31 5.51 7.05
N ASN A 242 31.37 4.81 8.19
CA ASN A 242 30.15 4.44 8.92
C ASN A 242 29.38 5.67 9.40
N LYS A 243 30.07 6.76 9.76
CA LYS A 243 29.45 8.02 10.17
C LYS A 243 28.68 8.69 9.02
N GLU A 244 29.24 8.69 7.80
CA GLU A 244 28.52 9.21 6.62
C GLU A 244 27.30 8.35 6.31
N LEU A 245 27.39 7.02 6.45
CA LEU A 245 26.25 6.13 6.27
C LEU A 245 25.19 6.29 7.36
N MET A 246 25.57 6.59 8.61
CA MET A 246 24.62 6.98 9.65
C MET A 246 23.86 8.25 9.26
N LYS A 247 24.51 9.24 8.62
CA LYS A 247 23.84 10.43 8.07
C LYS A 247 22.95 10.11 6.87
N ALA A 248 23.27 9.07 6.12
CA ALA A 248 22.39 8.55 5.07
C ALA A 248 21.12 7.91 5.66
N ASP A 249 21.19 7.17 6.78
CA ASP A 249 20.00 6.69 7.50
C ASP A 249 19.10 7.87 7.94
N ILE A 250 19.67 9.01 8.34
CA ILE A 250 18.89 10.22 8.70
C ILE A 250 18.15 10.80 7.49
N TRP A 251 18.73 10.74 6.29
CA TRP A 251 17.98 11.08 5.08
C TRP A 251 16.82 10.12 4.82
N SER A 252 17.06 8.81 4.94
CA SER A 252 16.01 7.79 4.79
C SER A 252 14.90 7.94 5.83
N LEU A 253 15.24 8.36 7.06
CA LEU A 253 14.28 8.80 8.07
C LEU A 253 13.48 10.00 7.56
N GLY A 254 14.14 11.01 6.98
CA GLY A 254 13.46 12.15 6.35
C GLY A 254 12.45 11.72 5.28
N MET A 255 12.81 10.79 4.40
CA MET A 255 11.89 10.25 3.39
C MET A 255 10.78 9.38 3.99
N THR A 256 11.03 8.70 5.10
CA THR A 256 9.98 8.00 5.85
C THR A 256 9.02 8.98 6.52
N ILE A 257 9.54 10.07 7.09
CA ILE A 257 8.74 11.17 7.65
C ILE A 257 7.91 11.85 6.56
N PHE A 258 8.42 11.97 5.33
CA PHE A 258 7.60 12.45 4.21
C PHE A 258 6.31 11.64 4.08
N ASN A 259 6.36 10.31 4.10
CA ASN A 259 5.15 9.48 4.03
C ASN A 259 4.27 9.66 5.28
N ILE A 260 4.86 9.81 6.48
CA ILE A 260 4.10 10.09 7.71
C ILE A 260 3.32 11.41 7.59
N LEU A 261 3.90 12.42 6.96
CA LEU A 261 3.30 13.74 6.77
C LEU A 261 2.37 13.82 5.54
N ASN A 262 2.35 12.78 4.71
CA ASN A 262 1.53 12.66 3.51
C ASN A 262 1.04 11.20 3.34
N PRO A 263 0.14 10.71 4.23
CA PRO A 263 -0.38 9.33 4.16
C PRO A 263 -1.00 8.93 2.81
N ASP A 264 -1.51 9.91 2.04
CA ASP A 264 -2.05 9.73 0.69
C ASP A 264 -0.96 9.45 -0.37
N MET A 265 0.29 9.80 -0.06
CA MET A 265 1.43 9.62 -0.96
C MET A 265 2.31 8.48 -0.48
N LYS A 266 2.04 7.27 -0.97
CA LYS A 266 2.79 6.04 -0.58
C LYS A 266 4.29 6.11 -0.87
N VAL A 267 4.70 6.93 -1.83
CA VAL A 267 6.08 7.01 -2.30
C VAL A 267 6.54 8.47 -2.42
N PRO A 268 7.70 8.85 -1.86
CA PRO A 268 8.32 10.16 -2.10
C PRO A 268 8.57 10.41 -3.58
N PHE A 269 8.51 11.66 -4.04
CA PHE A 269 8.71 12.06 -5.45
C PHE A 269 7.70 11.47 -6.46
N SER A 270 6.64 10.82 -5.98
CA SER A 270 5.69 10.13 -6.87
C SER A 270 5.05 11.06 -7.90
N LYS A 271 4.63 12.25 -7.49
CA LYS A 271 4.06 13.26 -8.39
C LYS A 271 5.07 13.67 -9.47
N GLU A 272 6.30 13.98 -9.07
CA GLU A 272 7.31 14.51 -9.97
C GLU A 272 7.85 13.45 -10.94
N LEU A 273 7.97 12.21 -10.46
CA LEU A 273 8.36 11.08 -11.31
C LEU A 273 7.30 10.79 -12.36
N ARG A 274 6.01 10.94 -12.02
CA ARG A 274 4.93 10.92 -13.02
C ARG A 274 5.10 12.05 -14.02
N THR A 275 5.26 13.30 -13.58
CA THR A 275 5.37 14.44 -14.51
C THR A 275 6.60 14.37 -15.41
N ALA A 276 7.70 13.76 -14.96
CA ALA A 276 8.93 13.65 -15.73
C ALA A 276 8.77 12.83 -17.03
N GLY A 277 7.95 11.77 -17.01
CA GLY A 277 7.66 10.90 -18.17
C GLY A 277 8.87 10.33 -18.89
N ARG A 278 9.91 9.97 -18.13
CA ARG A 278 11.12 9.31 -18.60
C ARG A 278 11.53 8.27 -17.56
N ASP A 279 12.64 7.57 -17.79
CA ASP A 279 13.17 6.61 -16.82
C ASP A 279 13.27 7.24 -15.42
N TRP A 280 12.67 6.57 -14.45
CA TRP A 280 12.49 7.14 -13.10
C TRP A 280 13.81 7.22 -12.33
N ASN A 281 14.75 6.29 -12.60
CA ASN A 281 16.06 6.34 -11.97
C ASN A 281 16.82 7.60 -12.42
N THR A 282 16.79 7.88 -13.72
CA THR A 282 17.40 9.07 -14.31
C THR A 282 16.67 10.35 -13.85
N ALA A 283 15.34 10.33 -13.83
CA ALA A 283 14.55 11.47 -13.37
C ALA A 283 14.81 11.80 -11.90
N LEU A 284 14.85 10.79 -11.03
CA LEU A 284 15.19 10.95 -9.62
C LEU A 284 16.62 11.46 -9.44
N ASP A 285 17.59 10.92 -10.19
CA ASP A 285 18.97 11.41 -10.15
C ASP A 285 19.07 12.90 -10.49
N ASP A 286 18.36 13.35 -11.52
CA ASP A 286 18.32 14.75 -11.93
C ASP A 286 17.66 15.63 -10.85
N MET A 287 16.55 15.19 -10.24
CA MET A 287 15.91 15.90 -9.12
C MET A 287 16.88 16.07 -7.94
N LEU A 288 17.58 14.99 -7.57
CA LEU A 288 18.56 15.02 -6.48
C LEU A 288 19.77 15.90 -6.82
N ARG A 289 20.26 15.89 -8.07
CA ARG A 289 21.31 16.81 -8.54
C ARG A 289 20.88 18.27 -8.47
N ASN A 290 19.61 18.54 -8.79
CA ASN A 290 19.00 19.87 -8.72
C ASN A 290 18.56 20.26 -7.31
N LYS A 291 18.86 19.45 -6.29
CA LYS A 291 18.49 19.66 -4.89
C LYS A 291 16.97 19.82 -4.68
N GLN A 292 16.17 19.14 -5.51
CA GLN A 292 14.73 19.13 -5.42
C GLN A 292 14.25 18.17 -4.33
N LYS A 293 13.31 18.62 -3.50
CA LYS A 293 12.61 17.81 -2.51
C LYS A 293 11.24 17.37 -3.05
N PRO A 294 10.66 16.27 -2.54
CA PRO A 294 9.35 15.84 -2.98
C PRO A 294 8.27 16.84 -2.58
N GLU A 295 7.30 17.04 -3.46
CA GLU A 295 6.14 17.91 -3.26
C GLU A 295 5.21 17.31 -2.19
N MET A 296 4.72 18.17 -1.30
CA MET A 296 3.80 17.76 -0.23
C MET A 296 2.35 17.67 -0.74
N SER A 297 1.55 16.82 -0.10
CA SER A 297 0.11 16.74 -0.35
C SER A 297 -0.62 17.95 0.22
N VAL A 298 -1.52 18.56 -0.55
CA VAL A 298 -2.35 19.68 -0.08
C VAL A 298 -3.33 19.21 1.03
N LYS A 299 -3.77 17.94 0.99
CA LYS A 299 -4.71 17.35 1.95
C LYS A 299 -4.27 17.52 3.41
N TYR A 300 -2.98 17.37 3.68
CA TYR A 300 -2.42 17.38 5.04
C TYR A 300 -1.75 18.71 5.42
N GLU A 301 -1.96 19.79 4.66
CA GLU A 301 -1.29 21.07 4.91
C GLU A 301 -1.60 21.66 6.29
N ASN A 302 -2.87 21.62 6.72
CA ASN A 302 -3.25 22.16 8.02
C ASN A 302 -2.56 21.40 9.19
N LEU A 303 -2.62 20.07 9.16
CA LEU A 303 -1.93 19.23 10.16
C LEU A 303 -0.43 19.51 10.18
N ARG A 304 0.22 19.65 9.02
CA ARG A 304 1.65 20.01 8.93
C ARG A 304 2.01 21.36 9.52
N LEU A 305 1.15 22.36 9.37
CA LEU A 305 1.39 23.70 9.90
C LEU A 305 1.07 23.81 11.39
N ASN A 306 0.21 22.92 11.91
CA ASN A 306 -0.23 22.91 13.30
C ASN A 306 0.36 21.70 14.06
N ASP A 307 -0.38 20.61 14.17
CA ASP A 307 -0.09 19.47 15.04
C ASP A 307 1.23 18.76 14.70
N TRP A 308 1.59 18.73 13.42
CA TRP A 308 2.80 18.09 12.90
C TRP A 308 3.94 19.07 12.63
N LYS A 309 3.86 20.34 13.05
CA LYS A 309 4.88 21.36 12.76
C LYS A 309 6.31 20.96 13.15
N HIS A 310 6.47 20.25 14.26
CA HIS A 310 7.76 19.77 14.73
C HIS A 310 8.26 18.58 13.91
N VAL A 311 7.37 17.66 13.55
CA VAL A 311 7.68 16.55 12.64
C VAL A 311 8.07 17.10 11.27
N TYR A 312 7.40 18.14 10.78
CA TYR A 312 7.74 18.83 9.53
C TYR A 312 9.08 19.58 9.61
N LYS A 313 9.41 20.18 10.75
CA LYS A 313 10.74 20.76 11.00
C LYS A 313 11.84 19.70 10.95
N ILE A 314 11.63 18.55 11.61
CA ILE A 314 12.56 17.41 11.60
C ILE A 314 12.70 16.86 10.18
N TYR A 315 11.62 16.70 9.43
CA TYR A 315 11.65 16.34 8.01
C TYR A 315 12.60 17.24 7.23
N ASN A 316 12.47 18.57 7.39
CA ASN A 316 13.31 19.53 6.67
C ASN A 316 14.79 19.42 7.03
N GLN A 317 15.11 19.17 8.30
CA GLN A 317 16.48 18.96 8.79
C GLN A 317 17.08 17.64 8.28
N CYS A 318 16.31 16.55 8.36
CA CYS A 318 16.70 15.22 7.90
C CYS A 318 16.97 15.19 6.38
N THR A 319 16.19 15.94 5.61
CA THR A 319 16.30 16.02 4.14
C THR A 319 17.21 17.15 3.66
N SER A 320 18.17 17.59 4.47
CA SER A 320 19.22 18.50 4.00
C SER A 320 20.12 17.80 2.98
N PHE A 321 20.37 18.47 1.85
CA PHE A 321 21.33 18.00 0.84
C PHE A 321 22.79 18.08 1.31
N ASP A 322 23.06 18.89 2.35
CA ASP A 322 24.32 18.82 3.09
C ASP A 322 24.16 17.78 4.21
N ALA A 323 24.84 16.64 4.07
CA ALA A 323 24.78 15.55 5.03
C ALA A 323 25.35 15.92 6.42
N SER A 324 26.25 16.91 6.49
CA SER A 324 26.92 17.29 7.74
C SER A 324 25.98 18.00 8.71
N VAL A 325 24.98 18.72 8.20
CA VAL A 325 24.01 19.48 9.01
C VAL A 325 22.78 18.66 9.41
N ARG A 326 22.61 17.45 8.87
CA ARG A 326 21.52 16.57 9.28
C ARG A 326 21.68 16.24 10.78
N PRO A 327 20.59 16.17 11.55
CA PRO A 327 20.66 15.94 12.99
C PRO A 327 21.18 14.54 13.31
N PHE A 328 21.60 14.30 14.55
CA PHE A 328 21.72 12.95 15.08
C PHE A 328 20.36 12.49 15.64
N PRO A 329 20.11 11.18 15.78
CA PRO A 329 18.87 10.69 16.37
C PRO A 329 18.59 11.26 17.77
N ALA A 330 19.64 11.55 18.55
CA ALA A 330 19.51 12.20 19.86
C ALA A 330 18.91 13.60 19.79
N ASP A 331 19.24 14.39 18.77
CA ASP A 331 18.72 15.74 18.58
C ASP A 331 17.22 15.69 18.22
N ILE A 332 16.83 14.72 17.38
CA ILE A 332 15.43 14.47 17.00
C ILE A 332 14.59 14.07 18.22
N ILE A 333 15.09 13.13 19.03
CA ILE A 333 14.42 12.68 20.25
C ILE A 333 14.23 13.85 21.21
N LYS A 334 15.27 14.67 21.40
CA LYS A 334 15.20 15.86 22.25
C LYS A 334 14.11 16.82 21.76
N GLU A 335 14.11 17.13 20.45
CA GLU A 335 13.11 18.02 19.84
C GLU A 335 11.67 17.52 20.03
N LEU A 336 11.42 16.21 19.93
CA LEU A 336 10.08 15.62 20.11
C LEU A 336 9.69 15.42 21.59
N MET A 337 10.64 15.34 22.52
CA MET A 337 10.34 15.21 23.95
C MET A 337 10.06 16.56 24.61
N GLU A 338 10.76 17.62 24.20
CA GLU A 338 10.55 18.99 24.70
C GLU A 338 9.14 19.51 24.35
N THR A 339 8.55 19.03 23.26
CA THR A 339 7.20 19.41 22.81
C THR A 339 6.09 18.68 23.57
N LYS A 340 6.30 17.41 23.94
CA LYS A 340 5.33 16.63 24.75
C LYS A 340 5.08 17.21 26.14
N CYS A 341 6.06 17.91 26.71
CA CYS A 341 5.89 18.58 28.01
C CYS A 341 4.93 19.79 27.95
N ASN A 342 4.67 20.36 26.77
CA ASN A 342 3.86 21.57 26.62
C ASN A 342 2.38 21.29 26.23
N LEU A 343 2.03 20.08 25.81
CA LEU A 343 0.69 19.71 25.32
C LEU A 343 -0.25 19.11 26.38
N HIS A 344 0.22 18.94 27.62
CA HIS A 344 -0.49 18.22 28.69
C HIS A 344 -1.70 18.96 29.34
N MET A 345 -2.25 20.02 28.73
CA MET A 345 -3.24 20.87 29.40
C MET A 345 -4.59 21.12 28.71
N GLN A 346 -4.92 20.54 27.55
CA GLN A 346 -6.24 20.81 26.94
C GLN A 346 -6.78 19.63 26.12
N VAL A 347 -7.76 18.88 26.68
CA VAL A 347 -8.76 18.12 25.89
C VAL A 347 -10.11 18.15 26.62
N SER A 348 -11.16 18.60 25.94
CA SER A 348 -12.56 18.53 26.36
C SER A 348 -13.46 18.06 25.19
N GLU A 349 -14.45 17.24 25.58
CA GLU A 349 -15.44 16.39 24.91
C GLU A 349 -16.17 16.85 23.62
N GLY A 350 -16.61 15.89 22.79
CA GLY A 350 -17.55 16.11 21.67
C GLY A 350 -18.17 14.86 21.00
N SER A 351 -19.38 14.50 21.47
CA SER A 351 -20.59 13.93 20.80
C SER A 351 -20.52 12.97 19.58
N SER A 352 -21.10 11.77 19.76
CA SER A 352 -21.49 10.80 18.72
C SER A 352 -22.95 10.96 18.25
N ARG A 353 -23.25 10.60 16.99
CA ARG A 353 -24.62 10.41 16.46
C ARG A 353 -24.70 9.12 15.65
N SER A 354 -25.73 8.31 15.90
CA SER A 354 -26.09 7.13 15.10
C SER A 354 -27.42 7.34 14.39
N CYS A 355 -27.61 6.67 13.25
CA CYS A 355 -28.91 6.51 12.60
C CYS A 355 -29.09 5.05 12.14
N ASN A 356 -30.30 4.51 12.35
CA ASN A 356 -30.73 3.18 11.93
C ASN A 356 -31.37 3.22 10.51
N PRO A 357 -31.30 2.14 9.70
CA PRO A 357 -32.01 2.05 8.43
C PRO A 357 -33.37 1.31 8.53
N THR A 358 -34.20 1.48 7.50
CA THR A 358 -35.48 0.77 7.28
C THR A 358 -35.49 0.08 5.92
N ASN A 359 -35.97 -1.17 5.91
CA ASN A 359 -35.97 -2.21 4.88
C ASN A 359 -36.52 -1.87 3.48
N GLU A 360 -35.69 -2.08 2.45
CA GLU A 360 -35.76 -3.09 1.37
C GLU A 360 -34.58 -2.78 0.42
N GLU A 361 -33.35 -2.98 0.91
CA GLU A 361 -32.21 -2.18 0.48
C GLU A 361 -31.42 -2.76 -0.70
N ASP A 362 -31.02 -1.85 -1.59
CA ASP A 362 -29.87 -1.99 -2.47
C ASP A 362 -28.65 -2.49 -1.68
N VAL A 363 -28.00 -3.54 -2.16
CA VAL A 363 -26.82 -4.08 -1.46
C VAL A 363 -25.59 -3.33 -1.94
N LYS A 364 -25.04 -2.50 -1.04
CA LYS A 364 -23.76 -1.80 -1.25
C LYS A 364 -22.60 -2.70 -0.84
N VAL A 365 -21.74 -3.04 -1.79
CA VAL A 365 -20.53 -3.85 -1.57
C VAL A 365 -19.32 -2.95 -1.68
N GLN A 366 -18.74 -2.61 -0.52
CA GLN A 366 -17.52 -1.82 -0.45
C GLN A 366 -16.31 -2.62 -0.95
N LEU A 367 -15.57 -2.05 -1.90
CA LEU A 367 -14.29 -2.61 -2.35
C LEU A 367 -13.18 -2.18 -1.38
N SER A 368 -12.09 -2.92 -1.38
CA SER A 368 -10.88 -2.63 -0.60
C SER A 368 -9.88 -1.82 -1.41
N VAL A 369 -10.12 -1.68 -2.72
CA VAL A 369 -9.27 -1.01 -3.71
C VAL A 369 -10.10 -0.08 -4.60
N SER A 370 -9.46 0.97 -5.08
CA SER A 370 -9.93 1.87 -6.13
C SER A 370 -8.89 1.98 -7.23
N GLN A 371 -9.22 2.70 -8.32
CA GLN A 371 -8.24 3.12 -9.32
C GLN A 371 -7.00 3.76 -8.68
N SER A 372 -7.19 4.66 -7.71
CA SER A 372 -6.09 5.32 -6.97
C SER A 372 -5.21 4.32 -6.20
N SER A 373 -5.82 3.27 -5.64
CA SER A 373 -5.09 2.23 -4.91
C SER A 373 -4.22 1.37 -5.84
N ALA A 374 -4.75 1.00 -7.02
CA ALA A 374 -4.01 0.23 -8.03
C ALA A 374 -2.78 0.99 -8.53
N ILE A 375 -2.93 2.30 -8.72
CA ILE A 375 -1.84 3.21 -9.10
C ILE A 375 -0.77 3.27 -8.02
N SER A 376 -1.18 3.36 -6.76
CA SER A 376 -0.26 3.41 -5.63
C SER A 376 0.52 2.10 -5.44
N GLU A 377 -0.12 0.95 -5.66
CA GLU A 377 0.57 -0.36 -5.64
C GLU A 377 1.54 -0.52 -6.81
N TYR A 378 1.18 0.00 -7.98
CA TYR A 378 2.05 0.02 -9.16
C TYR A 378 3.33 0.82 -8.89
N ASP A 379 3.22 2.02 -8.31
CA ASP A 379 4.37 2.84 -7.94
C ASP A 379 5.31 2.13 -6.97
N GLU A 380 4.73 1.50 -5.95
CA GLU A 380 5.48 0.79 -4.93
C GLU A 380 6.29 -0.36 -5.55
N LYS A 381 5.69 -1.13 -6.47
CA LYS A 381 6.40 -2.21 -7.18
C LYS A 381 7.51 -1.69 -8.09
N ILE A 382 7.33 -0.54 -8.75
CA ILE A 382 8.43 0.10 -9.50
C ILE A 382 9.56 0.53 -8.56
N CYS A 383 9.23 1.15 -7.42
CA CYS A 383 10.22 1.58 -6.43
C CYS A 383 11.05 0.43 -5.87
N GLN A 384 10.41 -0.71 -5.67
CA GLN A 384 11.05 -1.93 -5.19
C GLN A 384 11.84 -2.65 -6.30
N GLY A 385 11.80 -2.16 -7.55
CA GLY A 385 12.49 -2.77 -8.69
C GLY A 385 11.88 -4.09 -9.16
N LEU A 386 10.65 -4.40 -8.72
CA LEU A 386 9.94 -5.63 -9.07
C LEU A 386 9.38 -5.58 -10.51
N ILE A 387 9.21 -4.38 -11.07
CA ILE A 387 8.73 -4.16 -12.43
C ILE A 387 9.73 -3.27 -13.17
N PRO A 388 10.25 -3.70 -14.33
CA PRO A 388 11.08 -2.85 -15.19
C PRO A 388 10.22 -1.81 -15.92
N GLY A 389 10.62 -0.54 -15.94
CA GLY A 389 9.96 0.49 -16.74
C GLY A 389 10.02 1.91 -16.15
N SER A 390 9.56 2.89 -16.93
CA SER A 390 9.35 4.28 -16.52
C SER A 390 8.06 4.43 -15.70
N TRP A 391 8.01 5.39 -14.78
CA TRP A 391 6.74 5.77 -14.16
C TRP A 391 5.81 6.31 -15.24
N PRO A 392 4.61 5.75 -15.41
CA PRO A 392 3.62 6.31 -16.32
C PRO A 392 3.24 7.70 -15.81
N ARG A 393 3.09 8.69 -16.70
CA ARG A 393 2.65 10.05 -16.33
C ARG A 393 1.24 10.13 -15.70
N ASN A 394 0.59 8.98 -15.50
CA ASN A 394 -0.83 8.86 -15.18
C ASN A 394 -1.13 9.25 -13.73
N ASP A 395 -2.03 10.20 -13.52
CA ASP A 395 -2.69 10.55 -12.25
C ASP A 395 -3.91 9.66 -11.95
N GLY A 396 -4.24 8.73 -12.87
CA GLY A 396 -5.34 7.77 -12.75
C GLY A 396 -6.56 8.09 -13.59
N THR A 397 -6.65 9.31 -14.11
CA THR A 397 -7.85 9.82 -14.79
C THR A 397 -8.07 9.25 -16.19
N ASN A 398 -7.06 8.66 -16.83
CA ASN A 398 -7.19 8.14 -18.21
C ASN A 398 -7.32 6.60 -18.32
N ALA A 399 -7.26 5.90 -17.19
CA ALA A 399 -7.38 4.44 -17.14
C ALA A 399 -8.82 3.98 -16.88
N CYS A 400 -9.71 4.90 -16.47
CA CYS A 400 -11.09 4.63 -16.09
C CYS A 400 -11.88 3.95 -17.22
N SER A 401 -11.74 4.40 -18.48
CA SER A 401 -12.41 3.80 -19.64
C SER A 401 -11.98 2.34 -19.86
N PHE A 402 -10.66 2.08 -19.85
CA PHE A 402 -10.12 0.73 -20.00
C PHE A 402 -10.54 -0.18 -18.86
N LEU A 403 -10.47 0.32 -17.63
CA LEU A 403 -10.81 -0.46 -16.45
C LEU A 403 -12.31 -0.79 -16.40
N CYS A 404 -13.17 0.19 -16.74
CA CYS A 404 -14.61 0.01 -16.85
C CYS A 404 -14.96 -1.08 -17.88
N VAL A 405 -14.35 -1.05 -19.07
CA VAL A 405 -14.53 -2.09 -20.09
C VAL A 405 -14.06 -3.47 -19.59
N CYS A 406 -12.88 -3.54 -18.96
CA CYS A 406 -12.36 -4.80 -18.41
C CYS A 406 -13.28 -5.39 -17.31
N VAL A 407 -13.78 -4.55 -16.41
CA VAL A 407 -14.72 -4.97 -15.36
C VAL A 407 -16.02 -5.46 -15.99
N ALA A 408 -16.62 -4.68 -16.90
CA ALA A 408 -17.83 -5.05 -17.61
C ALA A 408 -17.70 -6.41 -18.31
N VAL A 409 -16.65 -6.60 -19.13
CA VAL A 409 -16.44 -7.84 -19.89
C VAL A 409 -16.21 -9.05 -18.98
N LYS A 410 -15.39 -8.91 -17.91
CA LYS A 410 -15.13 -10.02 -16.98
C LYS A 410 -16.37 -10.42 -16.18
N LEU A 411 -17.22 -9.46 -15.81
CA LEU A 411 -18.49 -9.74 -15.14
C LEU A 411 -19.48 -10.45 -16.05
N MET A 412 -19.38 -10.26 -17.37
CA MET A 412 -20.21 -10.96 -18.35
C MET A 412 -19.71 -12.35 -18.76
N ASP A 413 -18.44 -12.67 -18.51
CA ASP A 413 -17.86 -13.96 -18.91
C ASP A 413 -18.23 -15.05 -17.90
N SER A 414 -19.13 -15.95 -18.31
CA SER A 414 -19.60 -17.07 -17.49
C SER A 414 -18.50 -18.07 -17.09
N ASN A 415 -17.35 -18.07 -17.78
CA ASN A 415 -16.19 -18.88 -17.37
C ASN A 415 -15.40 -18.23 -16.23
N ILE A 416 -15.53 -16.91 -16.06
CA ILE A 416 -14.84 -16.11 -15.06
C ILE A 416 -15.74 -15.89 -13.84
N LEU A 417 -16.99 -15.48 -14.07
CA LEU A 417 -18.03 -15.37 -13.04
C LEU A 417 -19.10 -16.44 -13.28
N PRO A 418 -19.14 -17.52 -12.49
CA PRO A 418 -20.12 -18.59 -12.66
C PRO A 418 -21.56 -18.10 -12.41
N ALA A 419 -22.54 -18.82 -12.94
CA ALA A 419 -23.96 -18.48 -12.82
C ALA A 419 -24.43 -18.37 -11.35
N GLU A 420 -23.88 -19.17 -10.45
CA GLU A 420 -24.11 -19.09 -9.00
C GLU A 420 -22.99 -18.30 -8.30
N TRP A 421 -22.92 -17.00 -8.56
CA TRP A 421 -21.93 -16.13 -7.93
C TRP A 421 -22.35 -15.70 -6.52
N THR A 422 -21.35 -15.42 -5.68
CA THR A 422 -21.51 -14.84 -4.33
C THR A 422 -21.02 -13.40 -4.30
N ILE A 423 -21.43 -12.61 -3.29
CA ILE A 423 -20.87 -11.25 -3.07
C ILE A 423 -19.34 -11.31 -2.94
N ALA A 424 -18.80 -12.33 -2.27
CA ALA A 424 -17.37 -12.50 -2.10
C ALA A 424 -16.63 -12.76 -3.42
N SER A 425 -17.17 -13.63 -4.29
CA SER A 425 -16.56 -13.88 -5.61
C SER A 425 -16.66 -12.67 -6.53
N LEU A 426 -17.77 -11.94 -6.48
CA LEU A 426 -17.97 -10.70 -7.23
C LEU A 426 -16.96 -9.64 -6.80
N LYS A 427 -16.89 -9.36 -5.48
CA LYS A 427 -15.93 -8.42 -4.89
C LYS A 427 -14.50 -8.77 -5.30
N LYS A 428 -14.10 -10.04 -5.10
CA LYS A 428 -12.76 -10.51 -5.47
C LYS A 428 -12.44 -10.29 -6.94
N LEU A 429 -13.36 -10.60 -7.85
CA LEU A 429 -13.16 -10.44 -9.29
C LEU A 429 -12.94 -8.97 -9.69
N VAL A 430 -13.76 -8.07 -9.14
CA VAL A 430 -13.65 -6.63 -9.41
C VAL A 430 -12.35 -6.07 -8.82
N GLU A 431 -12.04 -6.36 -7.56
CA GLU A 431 -10.80 -5.91 -6.91
C GLU A 431 -9.55 -6.41 -7.65
N GLN A 432 -9.53 -7.70 -8.02
CA GLN A 432 -8.44 -8.28 -8.80
C GLN A 432 -8.30 -7.61 -10.16
N THR A 433 -9.42 -7.24 -10.80
CA THR A 433 -9.40 -6.54 -12.09
C THR A 433 -8.87 -5.11 -11.96
N ILE A 434 -9.28 -4.39 -10.91
CA ILE A 434 -8.76 -3.05 -10.57
C ILE A 434 -7.24 -3.08 -10.39
N LEU A 435 -6.72 -4.08 -9.70
CA LEU A 435 -5.29 -4.22 -9.47
C LEU A 435 -4.55 -4.70 -10.73
N GLU A 436 -5.01 -5.74 -11.41
CA GLU A 436 -4.23 -6.46 -12.42
C GLU A 436 -4.35 -5.89 -13.85
N ALA A 437 -5.54 -5.43 -14.25
CA ALA A 437 -5.78 -5.00 -15.64
C ALA A 437 -4.86 -3.85 -16.09
N PRO A 438 -4.58 -2.83 -15.25
CA PRO A 438 -3.68 -1.74 -15.63
C PRO A 438 -2.28 -2.20 -16.06
N TYR A 439 -1.73 -3.27 -15.47
CA TYR A 439 -0.41 -3.79 -15.86
C TYR A 439 -0.37 -4.27 -17.32
N ILE A 440 -1.52 -4.71 -17.85
CA ILE A 440 -1.65 -5.27 -19.19
C ILE A 440 -1.95 -4.16 -20.20
N PHE A 441 -3.01 -3.38 -19.98
CA PHE A 441 -3.45 -2.39 -20.97
C PHE A 441 -2.58 -1.13 -21.02
N ASN A 442 -1.89 -0.75 -19.93
CA ASN A 442 -1.00 0.43 -19.96
C ASN A 442 0.19 0.23 -20.91
N GLN A 443 0.57 -1.01 -21.21
CA GLN A 443 1.61 -1.32 -22.20
C GLN A 443 1.13 -1.16 -23.65
N LYS A 444 -0.18 -0.95 -23.86
CA LYS A 444 -0.85 -1.04 -25.16
C LYS A 444 -1.57 0.24 -25.59
N ARG A 445 -1.62 1.24 -24.71
CA ARG A 445 -2.26 2.54 -24.95
C ARG A 445 -1.25 3.67 -24.79
N ASP A 446 -1.59 4.82 -25.34
CA ASP A 446 -0.89 6.07 -25.05
C ASP A 446 -1.36 6.60 -23.70
N ILE A 447 -0.45 6.71 -22.73
CA ILE A 447 -0.80 7.12 -21.36
C ILE A 447 -0.98 8.65 -21.27
N GLU A 448 -0.77 9.42 -22.33
CA GLU A 448 -0.98 10.87 -22.33
C GLU A 448 -2.33 11.27 -22.97
N ARG A 449 -3.04 10.30 -23.57
CA ARG A 449 -4.32 10.51 -24.23
C ARG A 449 -5.49 10.05 -23.37
N MET A 450 -6.56 10.86 -23.36
CA MET A 450 -7.87 10.46 -22.88
C MET A 450 -8.58 9.61 -23.93
N TYR A 451 -9.22 8.55 -23.48
CA TYR A 451 -9.94 7.61 -24.32
C TYR A 451 -11.39 7.55 -23.89
N ASP A 452 -12.29 7.57 -24.85
CA ASP A 452 -13.67 7.15 -24.60
C ASP A 452 -13.76 5.62 -24.48
N ILE A 453 -14.97 5.11 -24.21
CA ILE A 453 -15.22 3.68 -24.06
C ILE A 453 -14.98 2.92 -25.36
N ALA A 454 -15.36 3.49 -26.51
CA ALA A 454 -15.25 2.81 -27.80
C ALA A 454 -13.78 2.66 -28.22
N GLU A 455 -12.97 3.70 -28.03
CA GLU A 455 -11.53 3.67 -28.27
C GLU A 455 -10.81 2.70 -27.33
N ALA A 456 -11.15 2.75 -26.03
CA ALA A 456 -10.59 1.83 -25.03
C ALA A 456 -10.92 0.37 -25.38
N PHE A 457 -12.18 0.07 -25.73
CA PHE A 457 -12.61 -1.25 -26.16
C PHE A 457 -11.83 -1.70 -27.41
N ALA A 458 -11.71 -0.86 -28.43
CA ALA A 458 -11.01 -1.20 -29.67
C ALA A 458 -9.53 -1.55 -29.44
N ILE A 459 -8.86 -0.84 -28.52
CA ILE A 459 -7.47 -1.14 -28.15
C ILE A 459 -7.38 -2.46 -27.39
N LEU A 460 -8.23 -2.66 -26.38
CA LEU A 460 -8.26 -3.88 -25.58
C LEU A 460 -8.55 -5.12 -26.44
N ASP A 461 -9.47 -4.99 -27.40
CA ASP A 461 -9.85 -6.01 -28.37
C ASP A 461 -8.71 -6.35 -29.32
N LYS A 462 -8.12 -5.33 -29.96
CA LYS A 462 -6.96 -5.46 -30.86
C LYS A 462 -5.78 -6.13 -30.16
N CYS A 463 -5.59 -5.85 -28.88
CA CYS A 463 -4.50 -6.41 -28.08
C CYS A 463 -4.80 -7.80 -27.49
N LYS A 464 -5.97 -8.37 -27.77
CA LYS A 464 -6.45 -9.66 -27.25
C LYS A 464 -6.43 -9.73 -25.72
N ILE A 465 -6.66 -8.58 -25.07
CA ILE A 465 -6.84 -8.48 -23.62
C ILE A 465 -8.26 -8.92 -23.27
N LEU A 466 -9.22 -8.55 -24.12
CA LEU A 466 -10.55 -9.13 -24.12
C LEU A 466 -10.50 -10.46 -24.88
N THR A 467 -11.38 -11.39 -24.52
CA THR A 467 -11.63 -12.61 -25.31
C THR A 467 -12.37 -12.22 -26.60
N SER A 468 -11.65 -11.55 -27.52
CA SER A 468 -12.13 -10.70 -28.64
C SER A 468 -13.13 -11.30 -29.63
N LYS A 469 -13.37 -12.61 -29.56
CA LYS A 469 -14.33 -13.29 -30.44
C LYS A 469 -15.77 -13.30 -29.91
N LEU A 470 -16.00 -12.77 -28.72
CA LEU A 470 -17.25 -12.95 -28.00
C LEU A 470 -18.06 -11.67 -27.79
N TYR A 471 -17.58 -10.47 -28.11
CA TYR A 471 -18.26 -9.22 -27.73
C TYR A 471 -18.30 -8.19 -28.85
N ASP A 472 -19.36 -7.38 -28.86
CA ASP A 472 -19.56 -6.19 -29.69
C ASP A 472 -19.96 -4.99 -28.82
N ILE A 473 -19.79 -3.77 -29.36
CA ILE A 473 -20.25 -2.53 -28.71
C ILE A 473 -21.24 -1.77 -29.59
N SER A 474 -22.21 -1.13 -28.96
CA SER A 474 -23.14 -0.20 -29.60
C SER A 474 -23.35 1.03 -28.72
N GLU A 475 -23.21 2.21 -29.30
CA GLU A 475 -23.41 3.46 -28.58
C GLU A 475 -24.89 3.85 -28.63
N GLU A 476 -25.59 3.76 -27.50
CA GLU A 476 -27.04 4.00 -27.41
C GLU A 476 -27.40 5.43 -27.00
N MET A 477 -26.45 6.14 -26.37
CA MET A 477 -26.62 7.53 -25.98
C MET A 477 -25.34 8.32 -26.27
N VAL A 478 -25.47 9.37 -27.08
CA VAL A 478 -24.41 10.36 -27.35
C VAL A 478 -24.99 11.77 -27.19
N SER A 479 -24.58 12.45 -26.12
CA SER A 479 -24.61 13.92 -25.93
C SER A 479 -25.60 14.75 -26.79
N GLN A 480 -26.90 14.61 -26.57
CA GLN A 480 -27.89 15.66 -26.96
C GLN A 480 -28.43 16.43 -25.74
N TYR A 481 -28.37 15.84 -24.55
CA TYR A 481 -28.95 16.39 -23.33
C TYR A 481 -27.98 16.23 -22.16
N ALA A 482 -27.89 17.27 -21.33
CA ALA A 482 -26.99 17.27 -20.19
C ALA A 482 -27.48 16.37 -19.05
N PHE A 483 -26.56 15.85 -18.24
CA PHE A 483 -26.77 14.95 -17.11
C PHE A 483 -27.90 15.37 -16.15
N GLY A 484 -28.03 16.67 -15.86
CA GLY A 484 -29.04 17.20 -14.94
C GLY A 484 -30.40 17.50 -15.58
N SER A 485 -30.52 17.43 -16.91
CA SER A 485 -31.74 17.81 -17.63
C SER A 485 -32.82 16.72 -17.57
N ALA A 486 -34.10 17.11 -17.53
CA ALA A 486 -35.21 16.15 -17.50
C ALA A 486 -35.18 15.16 -18.69
N ALA A 487 -34.84 15.66 -19.89
CA ALA A 487 -34.68 14.84 -21.08
C ALA A 487 -33.50 13.86 -20.96
N GLY A 488 -32.36 14.32 -20.42
CA GLY A 488 -31.21 13.47 -20.14
C GLY A 488 -31.51 12.37 -19.12
N LYS A 489 -32.32 12.67 -18.10
CA LYS A 489 -32.76 11.69 -17.11
C LYS A 489 -33.65 10.62 -17.71
N GLN A 490 -34.63 11.04 -18.50
CA GLN A 490 -35.53 10.13 -19.20
C GLN A 490 -34.77 9.20 -20.16
N GLN A 491 -33.81 9.74 -20.92
CA GLN A 491 -33.02 8.95 -21.86
C GLN A 491 -32.15 7.89 -21.15
N LEU A 492 -31.52 8.23 -20.02
CA LEU A 492 -30.77 7.26 -19.23
C LEU A 492 -31.69 6.15 -18.69
N GLU A 493 -32.89 6.51 -18.21
CA GLU A 493 -33.88 5.53 -17.74
C GLU A 493 -34.28 4.56 -18.86
N GLU A 494 -34.54 5.05 -20.07
CA GLU A 494 -34.86 4.23 -21.24
C GLU A 494 -33.71 3.28 -21.63
N CYS A 495 -32.46 3.76 -21.60
CA CYS A 495 -31.28 2.93 -21.83
C CYS A 495 -31.13 1.82 -20.78
N VAL A 496 -31.33 2.14 -19.49
CA VAL A 496 -31.26 1.14 -18.40
C VAL A 496 -32.40 0.13 -18.51
N GLN A 497 -33.61 0.56 -18.88
CA GLN A 497 -34.74 -0.35 -19.13
C GLN A 497 -34.42 -1.34 -20.26
N ARG A 498 -33.85 -0.87 -21.36
CA ARG A 498 -33.40 -1.76 -22.45
C ARG A 498 -32.31 -2.74 -22.00
N LEU A 499 -31.33 -2.26 -21.22
CA LEU A 499 -30.28 -3.11 -20.66
C LEU A 499 -30.86 -4.23 -19.77
N GLN A 500 -31.91 -3.93 -18.99
CA GLN A 500 -32.60 -4.90 -18.14
C GLN A 500 -33.44 -5.92 -18.92
N GLN A 501 -33.94 -5.55 -20.08
CA GLN A 501 -34.80 -6.38 -20.94
C GLN A 501 -34.01 -7.23 -21.95
N ALA A 502 -32.70 -7.05 -22.05
CA ALA A 502 -31.87 -7.81 -22.97
C ALA A 502 -31.88 -9.32 -22.62
N ASP A 503 -32.22 -10.17 -23.58
CA ASP A 503 -32.27 -11.63 -23.42
C ASP A 503 -30.87 -12.27 -23.21
N ASN A 504 -29.80 -11.52 -23.52
CA ASN A 504 -28.40 -11.92 -23.33
C ASN A 504 -27.78 -11.18 -22.13
N ILE A 505 -26.71 -11.74 -21.55
CA ILE A 505 -25.87 -11.03 -20.58
C ILE A 505 -25.36 -9.75 -21.26
N ALA A 506 -25.83 -8.60 -20.78
CA ALA A 506 -25.53 -7.29 -21.34
C ALA A 506 -24.88 -6.41 -20.27
N ALA A 507 -23.83 -5.71 -20.67
CA ALA A 507 -23.21 -4.67 -19.87
C ALA A 507 -23.30 -3.33 -20.60
N ALA A 508 -23.14 -2.25 -19.85
CA ALA A 508 -22.98 -0.92 -20.39
C ALA A 508 -21.93 -0.16 -19.60
N CYS A 509 -21.29 0.80 -20.26
CA CYS A 509 -20.44 1.79 -19.62
C CYS A 509 -21.14 3.14 -19.71
N TYR A 510 -21.47 3.72 -18.57
CA TYR A 510 -22.01 5.06 -18.45
C TYR A 510 -20.89 6.05 -18.17
N THR A 511 -20.90 7.20 -18.84
CA THR A 511 -19.92 8.27 -18.66
C THR A 511 -20.61 9.61 -18.47
N SER A 512 -20.14 10.42 -17.51
CA SER A 512 -20.47 11.84 -17.42
C SER A 512 -19.40 12.61 -16.64
N GLY A 513 -18.95 13.74 -17.19
CA GLY A 513 -17.81 14.47 -16.63
C GLY A 513 -16.54 13.60 -16.63
N GLU A 514 -15.89 13.48 -15.48
CA GLU A 514 -14.70 12.62 -15.29
C GLU A 514 -15.06 11.19 -14.83
N TYR A 515 -16.34 10.91 -14.61
CA TYR A 515 -16.79 9.65 -14.00
C TYR A 515 -17.26 8.65 -15.06
N ILE A 516 -16.82 7.41 -14.85
CA ILE A 516 -17.13 6.26 -15.68
C ILE A 516 -17.59 5.09 -14.81
N LEU A 517 -18.80 4.59 -15.04
CA LEU A 517 -19.43 3.52 -14.26
C LEU A 517 -19.76 2.34 -15.18
N SER A 518 -19.49 1.11 -14.73
CA SER A 518 -19.94 -0.08 -15.46
C SER A 518 -21.25 -0.59 -14.88
N LEU A 519 -22.25 -0.81 -15.74
CA LEU A 519 -23.52 -1.42 -15.41
C LEU A 519 -23.58 -2.82 -16.02
N VAL A 520 -23.86 -3.85 -15.23
CA VAL A 520 -23.99 -5.22 -15.73
C VAL A 520 -25.28 -5.84 -15.24
N CYS A 521 -26.13 -6.31 -16.17
CA CYS A 521 -27.33 -7.05 -15.84
C CYS A 521 -27.02 -8.55 -15.81
N ILE A 522 -27.15 -9.17 -14.64
CA ILE A 522 -26.92 -10.61 -14.46
C ILE A 522 -27.88 -11.19 -13.42
N ASN A 523 -28.53 -12.31 -13.76
CA ASN A 523 -29.47 -13.03 -12.88
C ASN A 523 -30.57 -12.14 -12.28
N GLY A 524 -31.16 -11.25 -13.08
CA GLY A 524 -32.22 -10.36 -12.60
C GLY A 524 -31.73 -9.34 -11.57
N LYS A 525 -30.45 -8.96 -11.61
CA LYS A 525 -29.87 -7.87 -10.82
C LYS A 525 -29.04 -6.97 -11.73
N VAL A 526 -29.07 -5.67 -11.45
CA VAL A 526 -28.16 -4.68 -12.05
C VAL A 526 -27.03 -4.40 -11.06
N LEU A 527 -25.80 -4.63 -11.53
CA LEU A 527 -24.57 -4.32 -10.81
C LEU A 527 -24.03 -2.99 -11.33
N ILE A 528 -23.97 -1.95 -10.49
CA ILE A 528 -23.30 -0.69 -10.81
C ILE A 528 -21.94 -0.72 -10.12
N THR A 529 -20.86 -0.78 -10.89
CA THR A 529 -19.50 -0.72 -10.33
C THR A 529 -18.91 0.66 -10.55
N ASP A 530 -18.65 1.34 -9.44
CA ASP A 530 -17.81 2.53 -9.40
C ASP A 530 -16.39 2.13 -9.00
N THR A 531 -15.42 2.40 -9.86
CA THR A 531 -14.01 2.10 -9.59
C THR A 531 -13.24 3.30 -9.02
N HIS A 532 -13.89 4.48 -8.95
CA HIS A 532 -13.34 5.69 -8.33
C HIS A 532 -13.45 5.59 -6.80
N PRO A 533 -12.67 6.40 -6.05
CA PRO A 533 -12.89 6.58 -4.63
C PRO A 533 -14.31 7.08 -4.33
N VAL A 534 -15.07 6.33 -3.51
CA VAL A 534 -16.41 6.70 -3.05
C VAL A 534 -16.36 7.06 -1.56
N PRO A 535 -16.74 8.28 -1.15
CA PRO A 535 -16.76 8.70 0.26
C PRO A 535 -17.74 7.90 1.12
N SER A 536 -17.48 7.84 2.43
CA SER A 536 -18.36 7.15 3.39
C SER A 536 -19.77 7.75 3.46
N ALA A 537 -19.91 9.05 3.19
CA ALA A 537 -21.20 9.75 3.09
C ALA A 537 -22.13 9.16 2.01
N GLU A 538 -21.59 8.45 1.02
CA GLU A 538 -22.33 7.84 -0.10
C GLU A 538 -22.45 6.31 0.04
N GLY A 539 -21.97 5.76 1.15
CA GLY A 539 -21.90 4.31 1.41
C GLY A 539 -20.59 3.66 0.96
N GLY A 540 -19.61 4.45 0.50
CA GLY A 540 -18.25 3.98 0.21
C GLY A 540 -17.36 3.89 1.45
N ASN A 541 -16.06 3.68 1.23
CA ASN A 541 -15.01 3.62 2.26
C ASN A 541 -13.69 4.24 1.74
N GLY A 542 -13.80 5.22 0.84
CA GLY A 542 -12.68 5.81 0.11
C GLY A 542 -12.13 4.94 -1.03
N ASN A 543 -12.73 3.77 -1.29
CA ASN A 543 -12.39 2.91 -2.42
C ASN A 543 -13.58 2.78 -3.40
N GLY A 544 -13.47 1.87 -4.38
CA GLY A 544 -14.59 1.60 -5.27
C GLY A 544 -15.78 0.96 -4.56
N LEU A 545 -16.93 0.97 -5.23
CA LEU A 545 -18.21 0.51 -4.70
C LEU A 545 -18.95 -0.29 -5.76
N ILE A 546 -19.61 -1.38 -5.36
CA ILE A 546 -20.58 -2.07 -6.21
C ILE A 546 -21.97 -1.90 -5.58
N ASN A 547 -22.89 -1.28 -6.30
CA ASN A 547 -24.30 -1.26 -5.92
C ASN A 547 -25.04 -2.39 -6.65
N ILE A 548 -25.72 -3.25 -5.89
CA ILE A 548 -26.48 -4.38 -6.42
C ILE A 548 -27.97 -4.09 -6.26
N ILE A 549 -28.64 -3.89 -7.38
CA ILE A 549 -30.06 -3.52 -7.43
C ILE A 549 -30.86 -4.67 -8.06
N PRO A 550 -31.84 -5.28 -7.37
CA PRO A 550 -32.72 -6.29 -7.96
C PRO A 550 -33.48 -5.72 -9.16
N CYS A 551 -33.69 -6.49 -10.24
CA CYS A 551 -34.53 -6.10 -11.36
C CYS A 551 -36.03 -6.21 -10.98
N SER A 552 -36.75 -5.12 -11.16
CA SER A 552 -38.16 -4.92 -10.84
C SER A 552 -38.71 -3.83 -11.77
N ALA A 553 -40.02 -3.59 -11.73
CA ALA A 553 -40.66 -2.55 -12.54
C ALA A 553 -40.12 -1.12 -12.26
N THR A 554 -39.51 -0.87 -11.09
CA THR A 554 -38.95 0.43 -10.70
C THR A 554 -37.42 0.46 -10.75
N SER A 555 -36.75 -0.64 -11.09
CA SER A 555 -35.30 -0.75 -10.92
C SER A 555 -34.50 0.16 -11.84
N ALA A 556 -35.02 0.48 -13.04
CA ALA A 556 -34.37 1.47 -13.90
C ALA A 556 -34.29 2.84 -13.21
N LYS A 557 -35.36 3.27 -12.52
CA LYS A 557 -35.37 4.53 -11.76
C LYS A 557 -34.40 4.48 -10.59
N MET A 558 -34.35 3.36 -9.86
CA MET A 558 -33.41 3.18 -8.75
C MET A 558 -31.95 3.22 -9.20
N VAL A 559 -31.62 2.53 -10.31
CA VAL A 559 -30.28 2.55 -10.92
C VAL A 559 -29.91 3.97 -11.29
N CYS A 560 -30.80 4.69 -11.97
CA CYS A 560 -30.49 6.04 -12.41
C CYS A 560 -30.38 7.01 -11.22
N GLN A 561 -31.24 6.88 -10.20
CA GLN A 561 -31.15 7.65 -8.95
C GLN A 561 -29.80 7.44 -8.25
N CYS A 562 -29.34 6.19 -8.15
CA CYS A 562 -28.05 5.86 -7.58
C CYS A 562 -26.88 6.54 -8.34
N ILE A 563 -26.94 6.54 -9.68
CA ILE A 563 -25.96 7.22 -10.54
C ILE A 563 -26.03 8.75 -10.32
N TRP A 564 -27.24 9.32 -10.24
CA TRP A 564 -27.42 10.76 -10.03
C TRP A 564 -26.87 11.24 -8.71
N GLU A 565 -27.29 10.61 -7.61
CA GLU A 565 -26.87 10.98 -6.26
C GLU A 565 -25.35 10.96 -6.15
N ARG A 566 -24.71 9.91 -6.72
CA ARG A 566 -23.26 9.75 -6.75
C ARG A 566 -22.53 10.85 -7.52
N LEU A 567 -23.02 11.24 -8.69
CA LEU A 567 -22.36 12.23 -9.54
C LEU A 567 -22.62 13.66 -9.05
N GLU A 568 -23.81 13.93 -8.53
CA GLU A 568 -24.16 15.23 -7.96
C GLU A 568 -23.36 15.53 -6.68
N SER A 569 -23.26 14.54 -5.77
CA SER A 569 -22.42 14.66 -4.57
C SER A 569 -20.93 14.82 -4.89
N SER A 570 -20.51 14.29 -6.04
CA SER A 570 -19.16 14.45 -6.59
C SER A 570 -18.91 15.76 -7.33
N GLY A 571 -19.91 16.64 -7.40
CA GLY A 571 -19.78 17.97 -8.03
C GLY A 571 -19.83 17.95 -9.55
N VAL A 572 -20.35 16.89 -10.19
CA VAL A 572 -20.54 16.86 -11.64
C VAL A 572 -21.57 17.92 -12.03
N HIS A 573 -21.15 18.88 -12.85
CA HIS A 573 -22.03 19.97 -13.28
C HIS A 573 -23.25 19.46 -14.05
N SER A 574 -24.40 20.08 -13.82
CA SER A 574 -25.67 19.74 -14.48
C SER A 574 -25.64 19.89 -16.00
N THR A 575 -24.65 20.62 -16.54
CA THR A 575 -24.37 20.80 -17.96
C THR A 575 -23.45 19.74 -18.56
N SER A 576 -22.91 18.82 -17.75
CA SER A 576 -21.99 17.78 -18.22
C SER A 576 -22.67 16.88 -19.24
N VAL A 577 -21.93 16.56 -20.30
CA VAL A 577 -22.36 15.58 -21.30
C VAL A 577 -22.41 14.19 -20.68
N GLN A 578 -23.23 13.32 -21.25
CA GLN A 578 -23.34 11.94 -20.84
C GLN A 578 -23.33 11.01 -22.06
N SER A 579 -22.76 9.82 -21.90
CA SER A 579 -22.77 8.74 -22.90
C SER A 579 -23.06 7.39 -22.24
N PHE A 580 -23.70 6.50 -23.00
CA PHE A 580 -24.06 5.14 -22.59
C PHE A 580 -23.71 4.17 -23.72
N VAL A 581 -22.62 3.41 -23.52
CA VAL A 581 -22.11 2.44 -24.50
C VAL A 581 -22.45 1.03 -24.02
N VAL A 582 -23.26 0.31 -24.78
CA VAL A 582 -23.64 -1.07 -24.49
C VAL A 582 -22.60 -2.03 -25.05
N ILE A 583 -22.25 -3.05 -24.28
CA ILE A 583 -21.38 -4.16 -24.65
C ILE A 583 -22.24 -5.43 -24.63
N THR A 584 -22.38 -6.08 -25.78
CA THR A 584 -23.16 -7.31 -25.93
C THR A 584 -22.27 -8.48 -26.27
N LYS A 585 -22.67 -9.68 -25.83
CA LYS A 585 -22.04 -10.92 -26.27
C LYS A 585 -22.55 -11.29 -27.67
N ARG A 586 -21.64 -11.65 -28.58
CA ARG A 586 -21.91 -12.13 -29.94
C ARG A 586 -22.64 -13.47 -29.97
#